data_AF-A0A1V4E1J0-F1
#
_entry.id   AF-A0A1V4E1J0-F1
#
_cell.length_a   1.000
_cell.length_b   1.000
_cell.length_c   1.000
_cell.angle_alpha   90.00
_cell.angle_beta   90.00
_cell.angle_gamma   90.00
#
_symmetry.space_group_name_H-M   'P 1'
#
loop_
_entity.id
_entity.type
_entity.pdbx_description
1 polymer ?
#
loop_
_entity_poly.entity_id
_entity_poly.type
_entity_poly.pdbx_seq_one_letter_code
_entity_poly.pdbx_strand_id
1 'polypeptide(L)'
;MDDANDCIAPWLGLPRLSVVNWPDATDDHLRDGLHWKTRPLLDWAAGRSFVWVDDEMTDRDRDWITANHRGHALLHHVDPRYGLTDHDFVALDRWLQSHQG
;
A
#
# COMPACT_ATOMS: atom_id res chain seq x y z
N MET A 1 -8.02 -12.16 -7.93
CA MET A 1 -7.10 -13.32 -7.91
C MET A 1 -6.42 -13.34 -6.56
N ASP A 2 -6.22 -14.53 -6.00
CA ASP A 2 -5.64 -14.72 -4.66
C ASP A 2 -4.30 -15.49 -4.71
N ASP A 3 -3.63 -15.37 -5.85
CA ASP A 3 -2.50 -16.21 -6.23
C ASP A 3 -1.31 -16.02 -5.27
N ALA A 4 -1.17 -14.85 -4.65
CA ALA A 4 -0.14 -14.61 -3.64
C ALA A 4 -0.37 -15.45 -2.36
N ASN A 5 -1.62 -15.61 -1.91
CA ASN A 5 -1.91 -16.49 -0.78
C ASN A 5 -1.68 -17.96 -1.12
N ASP A 6 -1.87 -18.35 -2.38
CA ASP A 6 -1.71 -19.74 -2.80
C ASP A 6 -0.23 -20.07 -3.10
N CYS A 7 0.54 -19.11 -3.65
CA CYS A 7 1.91 -19.33 -4.12
C CYS A 7 2.99 -18.83 -3.16
N ILE A 8 2.77 -17.76 -2.39
CA ILE A 8 3.80 -17.07 -1.60
C ILE A 8 3.60 -17.31 -0.10
N ALA A 9 2.38 -17.16 0.42
CA ALA A 9 2.11 -17.26 1.86
C ALA A 9 2.64 -18.55 2.51
N PRO A 10 2.55 -19.76 1.90
CA PRO A 10 3.09 -20.99 2.49
C PRO A 10 4.60 -20.96 2.71
N TRP A 11 5.36 -20.31 1.83
CA TRP A 11 6.82 -20.20 1.95
C TRP A 11 7.24 -19.30 3.09
N LEU A 12 6.43 -18.29 3.39
CA LEU A 12 6.68 -17.32 4.44
C LEU A 12 6.03 -17.71 5.79
N GLY A 13 5.31 -18.83 5.84
CA GLY A 13 4.54 -19.23 7.02
C GLY A 13 3.41 -18.25 7.37
N LEU A 14 2.94 -17.46 6.40
CA LEU A 14 1.88 -16.49 6.59
C LEU A 14 0.50 -17.17 6.53
N PRO A 15 -0.47 -16.72 7.34
CA PRO A 15 -1.85 -17.13 7.15
C PRO A 15 -2.40 -16.54 5.84
N ARG A 16 -3.57 -17.02 5.41
CA ARG A 16 -4.28 -16.38 4.30
C ARG A 16 -4.62 -14.94 4.67
N LEU A 17 -4.19 -13.99 3.86
CA LEU A 17 -4.40 -12.55 4.08
C LEU A 17 -5.62 -12.03 3.30
N SER A 18 -6.22 -10.96 3.81
CA SER A 18 -7.29 -10.24 3.10
C SER A 18 -6.77 -9.66 1.79
N VAL A 19 -7.52 -9.89 0.70
CA VAL A 19 -7.17 -9.38 -0.64
C VAL A 19 -8.00 -8.13 -0.96
N VAL A 20 -7.33 -7.09 -1.45
CA VAL A 20 -8.00 -5.94 -2.04
C VAL A 20 -8.38 -6.30 -3.48
N ASN A 21 -9.68 -6.39 -3.75
CA ASN A 21 -10.17 -6.57 -5.11
C ASN A 21 -10.14 -5.23 -5.83
N TRP A 22 -9.28 -5.12 -6.83
CA TRP A 22 -9.15 -3.91 -7.62
C TRP A 22 -10.30 -3.80 -8.62
N PRO A 23 -10.91 -2.61 -8.77
CA PRO A 23 -11.79 -2.35 -9.91
C PRO A 23 -10.97 -2.36 -11.20
N ASP A 24 -11.60 -2.65 -12.33
CA ASP A 24 -10.96 -2.48 -13.63
C ASP A 24 -10.44 -1.05 -13.76
N ALA A 25 -9.19 -0.91 -14.23
CA ALA A 25 -8.57 0.40 -14.39
C ALA A 25 -9.38 1.21 -15.42
N THR A 26 -10.20 2.14 -14.91
CA THR A 26 -10.89 3.14 -15.73
C THR A 26 -9.91 4.20 -16.26
N ASP A 27 -10.23 4.79 -17.42
CA ASP A 27 -9.45 5.88 -18.03
C ASP A 27 -9.25 7.09 -17.07
N ASP A 28 -10.16 7.28 -16.11
CA ASP A 28 -10.08 8.36 -15.12
C ASP A 28 -8.89 8.24 -14.16
N HIS A 29 -8.32 7.05 -13.96
CA HIS A 29 -7.09 6.90 -13.16
C HIS A 29 -5.87 7.51 -13.87
N LEU A 30 -5.86 7.49 -15.21
CA LEU A 30 -4.75 7.98 -16.02
C LEU A 30 -4.75 9.51 -16.17
N ARG A 31 -5.93 10.15 -16.06
CA ARG A 31 -6.10 11.58 -16.34
C ARG A 31 -5.45 12.50 -15.31
N ASP A 32 -5.36 12.06 -14.05
CA ASP A 32 -4.87 12.87 -12.93
C ASP A 32 -3.41 12.57 -12.53
N GLY A 33 -2.75 11.66 -13.27
CA GLY A 33 -1.38 11.22 -13.01
C GLY A 33 -1.21 10.46 -11.69
N LEU A 34 -2.29 9.86 -11.17
CA LEU A 34 -2.26 9.04 -9.96
C LEU A 34 -1.98 7.59 -10.33
N HIS A 35 -1.26 6.90 -9.46
CA HIS A 35 -1.15 5.46 -9.52
C HIS A 35 -2.55 4.82 -9.42
N TRP A 36 -2.80 3.81 -10.23
CA TRP A 36 -4.13 3.22 -10.38
C TRP A 36 -4.66 2.61 -9.07
N LYS A 37 -3.78 2.17 -8.16
CA LYS A 37 -4.14 1.67 -6.82
C LYS A 37 -4.50 2.78 -5.82
N THR A 38 -4.14 4.04 -6.06
CA THR A 38 -4.23 5.12 -5.06
C THR A 38 -5.65 5.35 -4.56
N ARG A 39 -6.63 5.49 -5.46
CA ARG A 39 -8.03 5.69 -5.06
C ARG A 39 -8.64 4.42 -4.46
N PRO A 40 -8.54 3.24 -5.10
CA PRO A 40 -9.09 2.01 -4.53
C PRO A 40 -8.52 1.67 -3.14
N LEU A 41 -7.24 1.97 -2.88
CA LEU A 41 -6.65 1.78 -1.56
C LEU A 41 -7.29 2.68 -0.50
N LEU A 42 -7.56 3.95 -0.81
CA LEU A 42 -8.22 4.85 0.14
C LEU A 42 -9.66 4.43 0.41
N ASP A 43 -10.38 4.04 -0.64
CA ASP A 43 -11.75 3.54 -0.52
C ASP A 43 -11.79 2.28 0.35
N TRP A 44 -10.86 1.34 0.12
CA TRP A 44 -10.77 0.10 0.90
C TRP A 44 -10.32 0.35 2.36
N ALA A 45 -9.40 1.30 2.56
CA ALA A 45 -8.96 1.71 3.89
C ALA A 45 -10.13 2.32 4.69
N ALA A 46 -11.07 2.99 4.02
CA ALA A 46 -12.27 3.57 4.63
C ALA A 46 -11.94 4.44 5.85
N GLY A 47 -10.87 5.24 5.75
CA GLY A 47 -10.38 6.10 6.84
C GLY A 47 -9.50 5.42 7.89
N ARG A 48 -9.31 4.09 7.84
CA ARG A 48 -8.35 3.39 8.72
C ARG A 48 -6.91 3.80 8.37
N SER A 49 -6.05 3.83 9.38
CA SER A 49 -4.61 4.00 9.15
C SER A 49 -4.04 2.80 8.39
N PHE A 50 -3.13 3.04 7.45
CA PHE A 50 -2.49 1.97 6.68
C PHE A 50 -1.08 2.33 6.25
N VAL A 51 -0.30 1.30 5.93
CA VAL A 51 0.98 1.43 5.22
C VAL A 51 0.77 0.85 3.84
N TRP A 52 1.17 1.59 2.81
CA TRP A 52 1.32 1.08 1.45
C TRP A 52 2.80 0.92 1.16
N VAL A 53 3.20 -0.30 0.81
CA VAL A 53 4.55 -0.68 0.41
C VAL A 53 4.51 -1.06 -1.07
N ASP A 54 5.25 -0.35 -1.90
CA ASP A 54 5.22 -0.49 -3.37
C ASP A 54 6.44 0.22 -3.97
N ASP A 55 6.81 -0.10 -5.19
CA ASP A 55 7.89 0.53 -5.94
C ASP A 55 7.39 1.52 -7.00
N GLU A 56 6.08 1.53 -7.31
CA GLU A 56 5.51 2.32 -8.41
C GLU A 56 4.82 3.62 -7.96
N MET A 57 4.72 3.85 -6.66
CA MET A 57 4.07 5.05 -6.10
C MET A 57 4.91 6.32 -6.33
N THR A 58 4.23 7.45 -6.55
CA THR A 58 4.87 8.74 -6.85
C THR A 58 4.61 9.80 -5.78
N ASP A 59 5.34 10.92 -5.84
CA ASP A 59 5.06 12.09 -4.99
C ASP A 59 3.63 12.64 -5.18
N ARG A 60 3.09 12.52 -6.39
CA ARG A 60 1.72 12.91 -6.70
C ARG A 60 0.70 12.09 -5.91
N ASP A 61 0.96 10.79 -5.71
CA ASP A 61 0.15 9.91 -4.88
C ASP A 61 0.24 10.31 -3.42
N ARG A 62 1.44 10.61 -2.93
CA ARG A 62 1.68 11.06 -1.55
C ARG A 62 0.90 12.34 -1.23
N ASP A 63 0.96 13.32 -2.13
CA ASP A 63 0.23 14.58 -1.98
C ASP A 63 -1.28 14.35 -1.98
N TRP A 64 -1.76 13.49 -2.88
CA TRP A 64 -3.18 13.20 -2.97
C TRP A 64 -3.69 12.47 -1.73
N ILE A 65 -2.98 11.45 -1.25
CA ILE A 65 -3.35 10.71 -0.04
C ILE A 65 -3.34 11.63 1.19
N THR A 66 -2.33 12.48 1.32
CA THR A 66 -2.26 13.46 2.42
C THR A 66 -3.45 14.41 2.42
N ALA A 67 -3.92 14.83 1.24
CA ALA A 67 -5.05 15.76 1.12
C ALA A 67 -6.43 15.09 1.30
N ASN A 68 -6.56 13.79 1.01
CA ASN A 68 -7.87 13.12 0.91
C ASN A 68 -8.11 12.03 1.97
N HIS A 69 -7.07 11.46 2.57
CA HIS A 69 -7.22 10.42 3.59
C HIS A 69 -7.43 11.04 4.97
N ARG A 70 -8.45 10.58 5.70
CA ARG A 70 -8.73 11.05 7.06
C ARG A 70 -7.87 10.36 8.13
N GLY A 71 -7.37 9.16 7.83
CA GLY A 71 -6.48 8.42 8.71
C GLY A 71 -5.01 8.70 8.43
N HIS A 72 -4.13 8.04 9.16
CA HIS A 72 -2.70 8.13 8.90
C HIS A 72 -2.30 7.15 7.79
N ALA A 73 -1.56 7.62 6.79
CA ALA A 73 -1.03 6.77 5.74
C ALA A 73 0.49 6.94 5.62
N LEU A 74 1.21 5.81 5.60
CA LEU A 74 2.61 5.77 5.18
C LEU A 74 2.71 5.19 3.77
N LEU A 75 3.32 5.96 2.87
CA LEU A 75 3.74 5.50 1.55
C LEU A 75 5.23 5.17 1.62
N HIS A 76 5.55 3.88 1.71
CA HIS A 76 6.90 3.35 1.84
C HIS A 76 7.39 2.78 0.51
N HIS A 77 8.30 3.49 -0.15
CA HIS A 77 8.87 3.07 -1.43
C HIS A 77 9.94 1.99 -1.22
N VAL A 78 9.89 0.91 -2.00
CA VAL A 78 10.89 -0.18 -1.98
C VAL A 78 11.61 -0.25 -3.31
N ASP A 79 12.92 -0.53 -3.32
CA ASP A 79 13.65 -0.78 -4.57
C ASP A 79 13.35 -2.20 -5.08
N PRO A 80 12.75 -2.37 -6.27
CA PRO A 80 12.34 -3.68 -6.77
C PRO A 80 13.53 -4.61 -7.04
N ARG A 81 14.76 -4.08 -7.16
CA ARG A 81 15.98 -4.90 -7.33
C ARG A 81 16.33 -5.70 -6.08
N TYR A 82 15.96 -5.19 -4.91
CA TYR A 82 16.32 -5.76 -3.62
C TYR A 82 15.11 -6.26 -2.84
N GLY A 83 13.92 -5.74 -3.14
CA GLY A 83 12.72 -6.03 -2.37
C GLY A 83 12.81 -5.46 -0.95
N LEU A 84 11.99 -6.00 -0.05
CA LEU A 84 11.97 -5.60 1.36
C LEU A 84 13.24 -6.06 2.09
N THR A 85 13.83 -5.13 2.82
CA THR A 85 15.02 -5.32 3.64
C THR A 85 14.74 -5.05 5.12
N ASP A 86 15.67 -5.42 6.00
CA ASP A 86 15.58 -5.13 7.44
C ASP A 86 15.40 -3.63 7.73
N HIS A 87 15.99 -2.76 6.90
CA HIS A 87 15.84 -1.31 7.04
C HIS A 87 14.37 -0.87 6.83
N ASP A 88 13.70 -1.49 5.87
CA ASP A 88 12.29 -1.22 5.59
C ASP A 88 11.42 -1.63 6.78
N PHE A 89 11.65 -2.82 7.33
CA PHE A 89 10.92 -3.28 8.53
C PHE A 89 11.13 -2.37 9.73
N VAL A 90 12.35 -1.84 9.94
CA VAL A 90 12.61 -0.85 10.99
C VAL A 90 11.84 0.46 10.76
N ALA A 91 11.74 0.92 9.52
CA ALA A 91 10.96 2.11 9.19
C ALA A 91 9.46 1.90 9.46
N LEU A 92 8.93 0.73 9.06
CA LEU A 92 7.53 0.36 9.30
C LEU A 92 7.21 0.25 10.79
N ASP A 93 8.07 -0.39 11.57
CA ASP A 93 7.90 -0.54 13.02
C ASP A 93 7.88 0.82 13.74
N ARG A 94 8.81 1.72 13.39
CA ARG A 94 8.83 3.10 13.93
C ARG A 94 7.55 3.87 13.60
N TRP A 95 7.04 3.72 12.37
CA TRP A 95 5.79 4.36 12.00
C TRP A 95 4.61 3.78 12.78
N LEU A 96 4.53 2.46 12.90
CA LEU A 96 3.49 1.79 13.68
C LEU A 96 3.51 2.27 15.12
N GLN A 97 4.67 2.30 15.78
CA GLN A 97 4.83 2.75 17.17
C GLN A 97 4.41 4.22 17.38
N SER A 98 4.63 5.10 16.40
CA SER A 98 4.23 6.51 16.50
C SER A 98 2.73 6.75 16.25
N HIS A 99 2.01 5.74 15.77
CA HIS A 99 0.58 5.81 15.45
C HIS A 99 -0.25 4.74 16.17
N GLN A 100 0.28 4.14 17.24
CA GLN A 100 -0.52 3.36 18.20
C GLN A 100 -1.24 4.35 19.13
N GLY A 101 -2.50 4.63 18.85
CA GLY A 101 -3.37 5.52 19.64
C GLY A 101 -4.84 5.16 19.46
#